data_AF-A0A351BKL3-F1
#
_entry.id   AF-A0A351BKL3-F1
#
_cell.length_a   1.000
_cell.length_b   1.000
_cell.length_c   1.000
_cell.angle_alpha   90.00
_cell.angle_beta   90.00
_cell.angle_gamma   90.00
#
_symmetry.space_group_name_H-M   'P 1'
#
loop_
_entity.id
_entity.type
_entity.pdbx_description
1 polymer ?
#
loop_
_entity_poly.entity_id
_entity_poly.type
_entity_poly.pdbx_seq_one_letter_code
_entity_poly.pdbx_strand_id
1 'polypeptide(L)'
;IDRLYQEHAETRLGVAVVPVRETEAWAIVDGDALRSVFGTSMTDQALGLPSTAGVTEGTPDPKALLNTAFNATHPSGQRRRRGVSPMLNALGEQVSLPRLRELAAFALLENELRQALRRLSIVK
;
A
#
# COMPACT_ATOMS: atom_id res chain seq x y z
N ILE A 1 0.86 8.28 -19.18
CA ILE A 1 -0.31 7.79 -19.95
C ILE A 1 0.13 7.41 -21.36
N ASP A 2 0.82 8.30 -22.09
CA ASP A 2 1.26 8.06 -23.47
C ASP A 2 2.13 6.81 -23.69
N ARG A 3 3.05 6.49 -22.78
CA ARG A 3 3.88 5.27 -22.87
C ARG A 3 3.05 3.97 -22.73
N LEU A 4 2.06 3.95 -21.83
CA LEU A 4 1.17 2.80 -21.65
C LEU A 4 0.31 2.55 -22.90
N TYR A 5 -0.15 3.63 -23.55
CA TYR A 5 -0.86 3.52 -24.83
C TYR A 5 0.02 2.95 -25.95
N GLN A 6 1.32 3.27 -25.96
CA GLN A 6 2.26 2.72 -26.94
C GLN A 6 2.57 1.25 -26.68
N GLU A 7 2.80 0.86 -25.43
CA GLU A 7 3.14 -0.53 -25.05
C GLU A 7 1.95 -1.49 -25.20
N HIS A 8 0.73 -0.98 -25.04
CA HIS A 8 -0.51 -1.75 -25.17
C HIS A 8 -1.37 -1.30 -26.36
N ALA A 9 -0.75 -0.79 -27.43
CA ALA A 9 -1.46 -0.27 -28.59
C ALA A 9 -2.41 -1.30 -29.26
N GLU A 10 -2.08 -2.59 -29.15
CA GLU A 10 -2.93 -3.68 -29.64
C GLU A 10 -4.11 -3.98 -28.69
N THR A 11 -3.98 -3.64 -27.40
CA THR A 11 -4.99 -3.84 -26.36
C THR A 11 -5.93 -2.64 -26.34
N ARG A 12 -7.08 -2.75 -27.01
CA ARG A 12 -8.06 -1.65 -27.13
C ARG A 12 -8.79 -1.28 -25.84
N LEU A 13 -8.52 -1.97 -24.74
CA LEU A 13 -9.21 -1.81 -23.45
C LEU A 13 -8.19 -1.68 -22.33
N GLY A 14 -8.32 -0.64 -21.51
CA GLY A 14 -7.48 -0.41 -20.34
C GLY A 14 -8.19 0.49 -19.34
N VAL A 15 -7.86 0.31 -18.06
CA VAL A 15 -8.33 1.17 -16.96
C VAL A 15 -7.10 1.69 -16.25
N ALA A 16 -6.95 3.01 -16.19
CA ALA A 16 -5.91 3.62 -15.36
C ALA A 16 -6.25 3.43 -13.88
N VAL A 17 -5.33 2.89 -13.11
CA VAL A 17 -5.46 2.74 -11.65
C VAL A 17 -4.46 3.70 -11.02
N VAL A 18 -4.95 4.84 -10.54
CA VAL A 18 -4.11 5.91 -9.98
C VAL A 18 -4.54 6.17 -8.54
N PRO A 19 -3.74 5.79 -7.55
CA PRO A 19 -4.00 6.13 -6.15
C PRO A 19 -3.97 7.64 -5.93
N VAL A 20 -4.92 8.16 -5.14
CA VAL A 20 -4.94 9.57 -4.69
C VAL A 20 -4.11 9.83 -3.43
N ARG A 21 -3.60 8.76 -2.82
CA ARG A 21 -2.69 8.75 -1.66
C ARG A 21 -1.49 7.87 -1.96
N GLU A 22 -0.38 8.10 -1.27
CA GLU A 22 0.79 7.23 -1.32
C GLU A 22 0.44 5.80 -0.88
N THR A 23 0.97 4.80 -1.58
CA THR A 23 0.68 3.38 -1.29
C THR A 23 1.34 2.92 0.02
N GLU A 24 2.32 3.66 0.55
CA GLU A 24 2.84 3.45 1.89
C GLU A 24 1.77 3.64 2.98
N ALA A 25 0.76 4.50 2.74
CA ALA A 25 -0.38 4.62 3.65
C ALA A 25 -1.17 3.31 3.77
N TRP A 26 -1.22 2.55 2.67
CA TRP A 26 -1.86 1.24 2.62
C TRP A 26 -1.02 0.15 3.30
N ALA A 27 0.31 0.30 3.34
CA ALA A 27 1.17 -0.61 4.08
C ALA A 27 1.03 -0.43 5.60
N ILE A 28 0.93 0.82 6.08
CA ILE A 28 0.94 1.13 7.52
C ILE A 28 -0.40 0.89 8.24
N VAL A 29 -1.49 0.63 7.51
CA VAL A 29 -2.79 0.26 8.11
C VAL A 29 -2.79 -1.18 8.66
N ASP A 30 -1.89 -2.02 8.17
CA ASP A 30 -1.81 -3.43 8.54
C ASP A 30 -0.52 -3.75 9.29
N GLY A 31 -0.59 -3.62 10.61
CA GLY A 31 0.53 -3.93 11.49
C GLY A 31 0.97 -5.39 11.44
N ASP A 32 0.06 -6.33 11.13
CA ASP A 32 0.39 -7.76 11.07
C ASP A 32 1.23 -8.07 9.83
N ALA A 33 0.85 -7.51 8.67
CA ALA A 33 1.66 -7.59 7.45
C ALA A 33 3.04 -6.97 7.67
N LEU A 34 3.12 -5.82 8.35
CA LEU A 34 4.39 -5.17 8.68
C LEU A 34 5.27 -6.04 9.58
N ARG A 35 4.72 -6.59 10.67
CA ARG A 35 5.44 -7.52 11.56
C ARG A 35 6.00 -8.71 10.80
N SER A 36 5.18 -9.32 9.97
CA SER A 36 5.56 -10.47 9.14
C SER A 36 6.71 -10.14 8.20
N VAL A 37 6.57 -9.07 7.41
CA VAL A 37 7.57 -8.66 6.41
C VAL A 37 8.87 -8.18 7.06
N PHE A 38 8.78 -7.39 8.14
CA PHE A 38 9.97 -6.92 8.86
C PHE A 38 10.65 -8.06 9.64
N GLY A 39 9.90 -9.07 10.05
CA GLY A 39 10.38 -10.18 10.87
C GLY A 39 10.51 -9.77 12.34
N THR A 40 9.50 -9.10 12.87
CA THR A 40 9.48 -8.56 14.25
C THR A 40 8.20 -8.95 14.99
N SER A 41 8.29 -9.07 16.32
CA SER A 41 7.16 -9.26 17.23
C SER A 41 6.73 -7.96 17.94
N MET A 42 7.29 -6.82 17.55
CA MET A 42 6.96 -5.52 18.11
C MET A 42 5.48 -5.16 17.91
N THR A 43 4.89 -4.50 18.91
CA THR A 43 3.52 -4.01 18.84
C THR A 43 3.40 -2.82 17.87
N ASP A 44 2.19 -2.52 17.41
CA ASP A 44 1.91 -1.34 16.59
C ASP A 44 2.41 -0.06 17.28
N GLN A 45 2.20 0.06 18.58
CA GLN A 45 2.69 1.20 19.37
C GLN A 45 4.22 1.29 19.36
N ALA A 46 4.94 0.17 19.52
CA ALA A 46 6.40 0.16 19.50
C ALA A 46 6.98 0.48 18.12
N LEU A 47 6.24 0.16 17.05
CA LEU A 47 6.57 0.51 15.67
C LEU A 47 6.12 1.94 15.28
N GLY A 48 5.38 2.64 16.15
CA GLY A 48 4.82 3.96 15.85
C GLY A 48 3.72 3.94 14.80
N LEU A 49 3.00 2.82 14.66
CA LEU A 49 1.93 2.67 13.68
C LEU A 49 0.64 3.36 14.15
N PRO A 50 -0.14 3.92 13.22
CA PRO A 50 -1.44 4.52 13.53
C PRO A 50 -2.41 3.47 14.09
N SER A 51 -3.20 3.86 15.08
CA SER A 51 -4.14 2.96 15.78
C SER A 51 -5.46 2.74 15.03
N THR A 52 -5.78 3.57 14.03
CA THR A 52 -7.04 3.51 13.28
C THR A 52 -6.82 3.93 11.82
N ALA A 53 -7.67 3.44 10.93
CA ALA A 53 -7.67 3.80 9.50
C ALA A 53 -7.81 5.32 9.26
N GLY A 54 -8.59 6.04 10.09
CA GLY A 54 -8.72 7.48 9.98
C GLY A 54 -7.43 8.25 10.28
N VAL A 55 -6.66 7.78 11.27
CA VAL A 55 -5.33 8.34 11.58
C VAL A 55 -4.34 7.99 10.47
N THR A 56 -4.43 6.78 9.91
CA THR A 56 -3.62 6.37 8.75
C THR A 56 -3.83 7.30 7.54
N GLU A 57 -5.08 7.57 7.16
CA GLU A 57 -5.43 8.49 6.07
C GLU A 57 -4.94 9.94 6.30
N GLY A 58 -4.92 10.35 7.57
CA GLY A 58 -4.43 11.67 7.98
C GLY A 58 -2.91 11.77 8.11
N THR A 59 -2.17 10.68 7.93
CA THR A 59 -0.71 10.65 8.11
C THR A 59 -0.03 11.52 7.03
N PRO A 60 0.67 12.61 7.40
CA PRO A 60 1.21 13.55 6.42
C PRO A 60 2.32 12.99 5.53
N ASP A 61 3.13 12.08 6.08
CA ASP A 61 4.25 11.44 5.39
C ASP A 61 4.29 9.94 5.75
N PRO A 62 3.46 9.11 5.08
CA PRO A 62 3.39 7.68 5.35
C PRO A 62 4.70 6.96 5.00
N LYS A 63 5.48 7.50 4.05
CA LYS A 63 6.79 6.95 3.68
C LYS A 63 7.82 7.15 4.80
N ALA A 64 7.85 8.33 5.44
CA ALA A 64 8.71 8.57 6.59
C ALA A 64 8.30 7.71 7.80
N LEU A 65 6.98 7.57 8.05
CA LEU A 65 6.48 6.70 9.13
C LEU A 65 6.92 5.25 8.89
N LEU A 66 6.71 4.72 7.68
CA LEU A 66 7.09 3.37 7.32
C LEU A 66 8.60 3.11 7.49
N ASN A 67 9.45 4.07 7.09
CA ASN A 67 10.89 3.98 7.31
C ASN A 67 11.27 4.03 8.80
N THR A 68 10.56 4.84 9.59
CA THR A 68 10.76 4.94 11.04
C THR A 68 10.42 3.61 11.72
N ALA A 69 9.26 3.03 11.38
CA ALA A 69 8.84 1.71 11.86
C ALA A 69 9.85 0.63 11.50
N PHE A 70 10.35 0.61 10.26
CA PHE A 70 11.39 -0.34 9.85
C PHE A 70 12.68 -0.18 10.65
N ASN A 71 13.16 1.05 10.84
CA ASN A 71 14.40 1.30 11.59
C ASN A 71 14.28 0.93 13.08
N ALA A 72 13.07 1.05 13.67
CA ALA A 72 12.79 0.64 15.05
C ALA A 72 13.00 -0.88 15.26
N THR A 73 12.95 -1.69 14.20
CA THR A 73 13.25 -3.13 14.27
C THR A 73 14.74 -3.47 14.38
N HIS A 74 15.61 -2.45 14.40
CA HIS A 74 17.07 -2.60 14.37
C HIS A 74 17.55 -3.53 13.24
N PRO A 75 17.23 -3.22 11.97
CA PRO A 75 17.61 -4.06 10.85
C PRO A 75 19.14 -4.17 10.74
N SER A 76 19.61 -5.32 10.27
CA SER A 76 21.03 -5.55 9.99
C SER A 76 21.59 -4.49 9.02
N GLY A 77 22.91 -4.28 9.01
CA GLY A 77 23.52 -3.23 8.17
C GLY A 77 23.14 -3.33 6.68
N GLN A 78 23.09 -4.56 6.14
CA GLN A 78 22.66 -4.79 4.75
C GLN A 78 21.18 -4.47 4.53
N ARG A 79 20.29 -4.87 5.45
CA ARG A 79 18.85 -4.56 5.38
C ARG A 79 18.61 -3.06 5.51
N ARG A 80 19.29 -2.38 6.43
CA ARG A 80 19.20 -0.93 6.63
C ARG A 80 19.58 -0.15 5.36
N ARG A 81 20.67 -0.54 4.69
CA ARG A 81 21.10 0.11 3.43
C ARG A 81 20.10 -0.05 2.29
N ARG A 82 19.35 -1.16 2.26
CA ARG A 82 18.31 -1.42 1.26
C ARG A 82 17.01 -0.66 1.54
N GLY A 83 16.74 -0.34 2.80
CA GLY A 83 15.51 0.33 3.22
C GLY A 83 14.26 -0.52 3.01
N VAL A 84 13.09 0.13 3.06
CA VAL A 84 11.79 -0.54 2.94
C VAL A 84 11.38 -0.80 1.49
N SER A 85 11.95 -0.09 0.51
CA SER A 85 11.53 -0.17 -0.89
C SER A 85 11.47 -1.61 -1.46
N PRO A 86 12.45 -2.51 -1.22
CA PRO A 86 12.38 -3.88 -1.72
C PRO A 86 11.27 -4.73 -1.07
N MET A 87 10.73 -4.27 0.07
CA MET A 87 9.74 -4.96 0.87
C MET A 87 8.31 -4.52 0.51
N LEU A 88 8.13 -3.41 -0.23
CA LEU A 88 6.82 -2.90 -0.60
C LEU A 88 5.98 -3.91 -1.40
N ASN A 89 6.60 -4.71 -2.27
CA ASN A 89 5.90 -5.79 -2.97
C ASN A 89 5.38 -6.84 -1.99
N ALA A 90 6.22 -7.30 -1.05
CA ALA A 90 5.82 -8.28 -0.05
C ALA A 90 4.73 -7.73 0.89
N LEU A 91 4.78 -6.43 1.22
CA LEU A 91 3.73 -5.75 1.97
C LEU A 91 2.42 -5.74 1.18
N GLY A 92 2.46 -5.40 -0.11
CA GLY A 92 1.29 -5.43 -0.98
C GLY A 92 0.69 -6.83 -1.17
N GLU A 93 1.49 -7.89 -1.10
CA GLU A 93 1.01 -9.28 -1.16
C GLU A 93 0.39 -9.77 0.15
N GLN A 94 0.83 -9.24 1.29
CA GLN A 94 0.40 -9.71 2.62
C GLN A 94 -0.68 -8.84 3.26
N VAL A 95 -0.86 -7.61 2.80
CA VAL A 95 -1.83 -6.67 3.36
C VAL A 95 -3.26 -7.21 3.27
N SER A 96 -4.00 -7.07 4.37
CA SER A 96 -5.38 -7.50 4.48
C SER A 96 -6.31 -6.59 3.66
N LEU A 97 -7.01 -7.16 2.68
CA LEU A 97 -8.05 -6.45 1.92
C LEU A 97 -9.14 -5.85 2.82
N PRO A 98 -9.66 -6.54 3.87
CA PRO A 98 -10.55 -5.91 4.85
C PRO A 98 -9.97 -4.64 5.47
N ARG A 99 -8.70 -4.63 5.88
CA ARG A 99 -8.03 -3.44 6.45
C ARG A 99 -7.90 -2.32 5.43
N LEU A 100 -7.54 -2.65 4.20
CA LEU A 100 -7.47 -1.66 3.11
C LEU A 100 -8.83 -0.99 2.86
N ARG A 101 -9.92 -1.75 2.92
CA ARG A 101 -11.28 -1.21 2.75
C ARG A 101 -11.73 -0.27 3.87
N GLU A 102 -11.02 -0.23 5.00
CA GLU A 102 -11.25 0.77 6.05
C GLU A 102 -10.69 2.16 5.65
N LEU A 103 -9.75 2.22 4.70
CA LEU A 103 -9.18 3.45 4.18
C LEU A 103 -10.09 4.06 3.11
N ALA A 104 -10.50 5.31 3.31
CA ALA A 104 -11.42 6.00 2.40
C ALA A 104 -10.85 6.13 0.98
N ALA A 105 -9.54 6.39 0.83
CA ALA A 105 -8.88 6.51 -0.46
C ALA A 105 -8.82 5.17 -1.21
N PHE A 106 -8.60 4.06 -0.50
CA PHE A 106 -8.62 2.73 -1.12
C PHE A 106 -10.05 2.33 -1.50
N ALA A 107 -11.03 2.57 -0.62
CA ALA A 107 -12.43 2.30 -0.92
C ALA A 107 -12.92 3.07 -2.16
N LEU A 108 -12.49 4.33 -2.32
CA LEU A 108 -12.76 5.13 -3.51
C LEU A 108 -12.13 4.49 -4.76
N LEU A 109 -10.83 4.18 -4.71
CA LEU A 109 -10.11 3.51 -5.80
C LEU A 109 -10.78 2.19 -6.20
N GLU A 110 -11.11 1.34 -5.23
CA GLU A 110 -11.74 0.03 -5.47
C GLU A 110 -13.12 0.20 -6.15
N ASN A 111 -13.91 1.17 -5.70
CA ASN A 111 -15.22 1.47 -6.29
C ASN A 111 -15.08 2.01 -7.73
N GLU A 112 -14.18 2.96 -7.98
CA GLU A 112 -13.93 3.52 -9.31
C GLU A 112 -13.40 2.45 -10.27
N LEU A 113 -12.45 1.63 -9.82
CA LEU A 113 -11.94 0.49 -10.58
C LEU A 113 -13.05 -0.48 -10.92
N ARG A 114 -13.89 -0.86 -9.95
CA ARG A 114 -15.02 -1.77 -10.19
C ARG A 114 -16.01 -1.19 -11.21
N GLN A 115 -16.33 0.10 -11.13
CA GLN A 115 -17.20 0.76 -12.09
C GLN A 115 -16.59 0.79 -13.50
N ALA A 116 -15.30 1.09 -13.62
CA ALA A 116 -14.60 1.07 -14.90
C ALA A 116 -14.62 -0.35 -15.51
N LEU A 117 -14.31 -1.39 -14.72
CA LEU A 117 -14.35 -2.78 -15.17
C LEU A 117 -15.76 -3.22 -15.60
N ARG A 118 -16.82 -2.74 -14.94
CA ARG A 118 -18.21 -2.97 -15.37
C ARG A 118 -18.54 -2.31 -16.70
N ARG A 119 -18.09 -1.07 -16.92
CA ARG A 119 -18.27 -0.37 -18.20
C ARG A 119 -17.55 -1.09 -19.35
N LEU A 120 -16.49 -1.83 -19.03
CA LEU A 120 -15.77 -2.69 -19.97
C LEU A 120 -16.33 -4.12 -20.05
N SER A 121 -17.41 -4.44 -19.34
CA SER A 121 -18.02 -5.78 -19.27
C SER A 121 -17.07 -6.89 -18.79
N ILE A 122 -16.04 -6.53 -18.01
CA ILE A 122 -15.06 -7.49 -17.45
C ILE A 122 -15.63 -8.13 -16.17
N VAL A 123 -16.32 -7.34 -15.36
CA VAL A 123 -16.98 -7.80 -14.14
C VAL A 123 -18.46 -7.42 -14.17
N LYS A 124 -19.29 -8.20 -13.46
CA LYS A 124 -20.74 -7.98 -13.36
C LYS A 124 -21.10 -6.86 -12.37
#